data_AF-A0A2S0KJ02-F1
#
_entry.id   AF-A0A2S0KJ02-F1
#
_cell.length_a   1.000
_cell.length_b   1.000
_cell.length_c   1.000
_cell.angle_alpha   90.00
_cell.angle_beta   90.00
_cell.angle_gamma   90.00
#
_symmetry.space_group_name_H-M   'P 1'
#
loop_
_entity.id
_entity.type
_entity.pdbx_description
1 polymer ?
#
loop_
_entity_poly.entity_id
_entity_poly.type
_entity_poly.pdbx_seq_one_letter_code
_entity_poly.pdbx_strand_id
1 'polypeptide(L)'
;MSQLGQLKQTIEDIGREAKSTGSNLSAFNSKFSQQVNTVQQTIGGSAQRKDQEVIQTIQAARAKVGEAVQALEAAAQTAQNYGRSL
;
A
#
# COMPACT_ATOMS: atom_id res chain seq x y z
N MET A 1 -0.93 -7.42 34.77
CA MET A 1 -1.10 -7.83 33.35
C MET A 1 -0.02 -8.83 33.02
N SER A 2 -0.34 -9.92 32.34
CA SER A 2 0.65 -10.92 31.93
C SER A 2 1.42 -10.46 30.68
N GLN A 3 2.66 -10.93 30.51
CA GLN A 3 3.46 -10.69 29.29
C GLN A 3 2.71 -11.12 28.02
N LEU A 4 1.89 -12.17 28.12
CA LEU A 4 1.02 -12.66 27.04
C LEU A 4 -0.07 -11.64 26.65
N GLY A 5 -0.69 -10.98 27.64
CA GLY A 5 -1.69 -9.94 27.41
C GLY A 5 -1.09 -8.69 26.75
N GLN A 6 0.13 -8.31 27.16
CA GLN A 6 0.86 -7.20 26.52
C GLN A 6 1.23 -7.53 25.07
N LEU A 7 1.70 -8.75 24.81
CA LEU A 7 2.00 -9.22 23.46
C LEU A 7 0.75 -9.21 22.56
N LYS A 8 -0.38 -9.71 23.07
CA LYS A 8 -1.66 -9.69 22.34
C LYS A 8 -2.04 -8.27 21.94
N GLN A 9 -1.99 -7.34 22.88
CA GLN A 9 -2.31 -5.93 22.64
C GLN A 9 -1.39 -5.33 21.57
N THR A 10 -0.08 -5.53 21.67
CA THR A 10 0.88 -5.03 20.67
C THR A 10 0.61 -5.59 19.28
N ILE A 11 0.30 -6.89 19.16
CA ILE A 11 -0.01 -7.50 17.86
C ILE A 11 -1.32 -6.96 17.29
N GLU A 12 -2.35 -6.78 18.12
CA GLU A 12 -3.61 -6.16 17.69
C GLU A 12 -3.40 -4.72 17.21
N ASP A 13 -2.56 -3.94 17.91
CA ASP A 13 -2.21 -2.57 17.52
C ASP A 13 -1.50 -2.54 16.17
N ILE A 14 -0.50 -3.41 15.95
CA ILE A 14 0.17 -3.56 14.66
C ILE A 14 -0.85 -3.93 13.57
N GLY A 15 -1.78 -4.85 13.84
CA GLY A 15 -2.80 -5.24 12.88
C GLY A 15 -3.74 -4.09 12.50
N ARG A 16 -4.13 -3.26 13.48
CA ARG A 16 -4.93 -2.05 13.25
C ARG A 16 -4.18 -1.01 12.42
N GLU A 17 -2.93 -0.73 12.77
CA GLU A 17 -2.07 0.21 12.06
C GLU A 17 -1.78 -0.24 10.63
N ALA A 18 -1.48 -1.52 10.43
CA ALA A 18 -1.25 -2.10 9.12
C ALA A 18 -2.50 -1.96 8.23
N LYS A 19 -3.69 -2.26 8.76
CA LYS A 19 -4.96 -2.10 8.02
C LYS A 19 -5.24 -0.63 7.68
N SER A 20 -5.03 0.28 8.62
CA SER A 20 -5.20 1.72 8.41
C SER A 20 -4.26 2.26 7.34
N THR A 21 -2.97 1.94 7.46
CA THR A 21 -1.92 2.33 6.50
C THR A 21 -2.17 1.72 5.13
N GLY A 22 -2.53 0.44 5.05
CA GLY A 22 -2.89 -0.23 3.80
C GLY A 22 -4.09 0.43 3.11
N SER A 23 -5.10 0.85 3.87
CA SER A 23 -6.26 1.58 3.33
C SER A 23 -5.85 2.95 2.78
N ASN A 24 -5.00 3.69 3.49
CA ASN A 24 -4.48 4.98 3.04
C ASN A 24 -3.62 4.84 1.78
N LEU A 25 -2.76 3.82 1.73
CA LEU A 25 -1.94 3.51 0.56
C LEU A 25 -2.79 3.06 -0.63
N SER A 26 -3.87 2.32 -0.41
CA SER A 26 -4.82 1.92 -1.47
C SER A 26 -5.54 3.14 -2.07
N ALA A 27 -6.02 4.04 -1.21
CA ALA A 27 -6.62 5.31 -1.64
C ALA A 27 -5.60 6.19 -2.39
N PHE A 28 -4.36 6.26 -1.90
CA PHE A 28 -3.26 6.93 -2.58
C PHE A 28 -2.98 6.31 -3.95
N ASN A 29 -2.84 4.99 -4.03
CA ASN A 29 -2.60 4.24 -5.27
C ASN A 29 -3.69 4.52 -6.33
N SER A 30 -4.95 4.63 -5.90
CA SER A 30 -6.07 4.95 -6.76
C SER A 30 -5.97 6.37 -7.34
N LYS A 31 -5.68 7.37 -6.48
CA LYS A 31 -5.45 8.76 -6.92
C LYS A 31 -4.22 8.86 -7.82
N PHE A 32 -3.15 8.17 -7.46
CA PHE A 32 -1.90 8.14 -8.21
C PHE A 32 -2.11 7.52 -9.60
N SER A 33 -2.91 6.47 -9.71
CA SER A 33 -3.33 5.89 -11.00
C SER A 33 -4.07 6.91 -11.88
N GLN A 34 -4.97 7.71 -11.31
CA GLN A 34 -5.69 8.73 -12.06
C GLN A 34 -4.72 9.80 -12.58
N GLN A 35 -3.80 10.27 -11.74
CA GLN A 35 -2.77 11.24 -12.12
C GLN A 35 -1.85 10.69 -13.22
N VAL A 36 -1.43 9.42 -13.13
CA VAL A 36 -0.65 8.74 -14.19
C VAL A 36 -1.40 8.75 -15.52
N ASN A 37 -2.70 8.46 -15.51
CA ASN A 37 -3.50 8.46 -16.72
C ASN A 37 -3.60 9.87 -17.33
N THR A 38 -3.77 10.90 -16.49
CA THR A 38 -3.75 12.30 -16.95
C THR A 38 -2.40 12.68 -17.56
N VAL A 39 -1.29 12.24 -16.94
CA VAL A 39 0.07 12.46 -17.46
C VAL A 39 0.24 11.76 -18.80
N GLN A 40 -0.17 10.50 -18.93
CA GLN A 40 -0.12 9.75 -20.20
C GLN A 40 -0.96 10.41 -21.31
N GLN A 41 -2.17 10.89 -20.98
CA GLN A 41 -3.04 11.59 -21.92
C GLN A 41 -2.47 12.94 -22.34
N THR A 42 -1.91 13.71 -21.41
CA THR A 42 -1.28 15.02 -21.67
C THR A 42 0.00 14.88 -22.51
N ILE A 43 0.81 13.86 -22.19
CA ILE A 43 2.00 13.52 -22.97
C ILE A 43 1.61 13.11 -24.40
N GLY A 44 0.37 12.67 -24.63
CA GLY A 44 -0.28 12.77 -25.94
C GLY A 44 0.46 12.06 -27.07
N GLY A 45 1.06 10.89 -26.79
CA GLY A 45 1.86 10.16 -27.78
C GLY A 45 3.26 10.74 -28.04
N SER A 46 3.76 11.62 -27.17
CA SER A 46 5.13 12.15 -27.30
C SER A 46 6.14 11.01 -27.27
N ALA A 47 6.84 10.85 -28.39
CA ALA A 47 7.85 9.81 -28.63
C ALA A 47 9.19 10.10 -27.94
N GLN A 48 9.26 11.09 -27.05
CA GLN A 48 10.50 11.46 -26.39
C GLN A 48 10.82 10.46 -25.27
N ARG A 49 12.06 9.97 -25.28
CA ARG A 49 12.57 8.99 -24.32
C ARG A 49 12.39 9.43 -22.86
N LYS A 50 12.44 10.74 -22.58
CA LYS A 50 12.23 11.31 -21.24
C LYS A 50 10.79 11.15 -20.73
N ASP A 51 9.80 11.31 -21.60
CA ASP A 51 8.39 11.14 -21.22
C ASP A 51 8.09 9.68 -20.87
N GLN A 52 8.67 8.76 -21.65
CA GLN A 52 8.58 7.32 -21.37
C GLN A 52 9.25 6.95 -20.05
N GLU A 53 10.42 7.51 -19.75
CA GLU A 53 11.14 7.30 -18.49
C GLU A 53 10.33 7.80 -17.29
N VAL A 54 9.70 8.98 -17.39
CA VAL A 54 8.81 9.51 -16.36
C VAL A 54 7.63 8.58 -16.14
N ILE A 55 6.92 8.18 -17.20
CA ILE A 55 5.76 7.27 -17.08
C ILE A 55 6.18 5.94 -16.46
N GLN A 56 7.30 5.36 -16.90
CA GLN A 56 7.81 4.10 -16.37
C GLN A 56 8.15 4.19 -14.88
N THR A 57 8.84 5.25 -14.47
CA THR A 57 9.21 5.48 -13.07
C THR A 57 7.97 5.61 -12.18
N ILE A 58 6.98 6.36 -12.64
CA ILE A 58 5.73 6.56 -11.89
C ILE A 58 4.91 5.26 -11.83
N GLN A 59 4.84 4.50 -12.93
CA GLN A 59 4.18 3.18 -12.94
C GLN A 59 4.89 2.18 -12.00
N ALA A 60 6.21 2.16 -11.97
CA ALA A 60 6.98 1.31 -11.07
C ALA A 60 6.70 1.66 -9.60
N ALA A 61 6.67 2.95 -9.25
CA ALA A 61 6.30 3.41 -7.91
C ALA A 61 4.87 2.96 -7.55
N ARG A 62 3.92 3.08 -8.48
CA ARG A 62 2.53 2.62 -8.29
C ARG A 62 2.46 1.12 -7.98
N ALA A 63 3.19 0.30 -8.72
CA ALA A 63 3.24 -1.14 -8.49
C ALA A 63 3.75 -1.46 -7.08
N LYS A 64 4.80 -0.78 -6.64
CA LYS A 64 5.36 -0.94 -5.29
C LYS A 64 4.40 -0.53 -4.17
N VAL A 65 3.62 0.53 -4.39
CA VAL A 65 2.54 0.90 -3.45
C VAL A 65 1.48 -0.21 -3.38
N GLY A 66 1.09 -0.78 -4.53
CA GLY A 66 0.16 -1.91 -4.57
C GLY A 66 0.68 -3.14 -3.81
N GLU A 67 1.94 -3.50 -4.02
CA GLU A 67 2.62 -4.57 -3.27
C GLU A 67 2.63 -4.28 -1.75
N ALA A 68 2.90 -3.03 -1.36
CA ALA A 68 2.89 -2.62 0.05
C ALA A 68 1.50 -2.73 0.68
N VAL A 69 0.43 -2.37 -0.05
CA VAL A 69 -0.96 -2.56 0.42
C VAL A 69 -1.23 -4.04 0.72
N GLN A 70 -0.89 -4.93 -0.22
CA GLN A 70 -1.09 -6.38 -0.04
C GLN A 70 -0.29 -6.93 1.16
N ALA A 71 0.96 -6.48 1.31
CA ALA A 71 1.81 -6.89 2.44
C ALA A 71 1.21 -6.45 3.79
N LEU A 72 0.68 -5.23 3.86
CA LEU A 72 0.04 -4.70 5.08
C LEU A 72 -1.29 -5.42 5.38
N GLU A 73 -2.06 -5.77 4.34
CA GLU A 73 -3.28 -6.57 4.51
C GLU A 73 -2.97 -7.97 5.06
N ALA A 74 -1.92 -8.63 4.55
CA ALA A 74 -1.48 -9.93 5.05
C ALA A 74 -0.98 -9.85 6.51
N ALA A 75 -0.24 -8.80 6.85
CA ALA A 75 0.19 -8.55 8.23
C ALA A 75 -1.01 -8.34 9.17
N ALA A 76 -1.99 -7.53 8.74
CA ALA A 76 -3.21 -7.28 9.51
C ALA A 76 -4.04 -8.55 9.72
N GLN A 77 -4.18 -9.40 8.69
CA GLN A 77 -4.87 -10.68 8.81
C GLN A 77 -4.14 -11.63 9.78
N THR A 78 -2.82 -11.71 9.69
CA THR A 78 -2.01 -12.56 10.58
C THR A 78 -2.14 -12.10 12.04
N ALA A 79 -2.05 -10.80 12.28
CA ALA A 79 -2.23 -10.21 13.60
C ALA A 79 -3.63 -10.48 14.19
N GLN A 80 -4.69 -10.35 13.37
CA GLN A 80 -6.06 -10.65 13.79
C GLN A 80 -6.26 -12.14 14.11
N ASN A 81 -5.68 -13.03 13.30
CA ASN A 81 -5.74 -14.46 13.53
C ASN A 81 -5.03 -14.85 14.83
N TYR A 82 -3.87 -14.25 15.10
CA TYR A 82 -3.15 -14.45 16.34
C TYR A 82 -3.97 -14.00 17.56
N GLY A 83 -4.57 -12.81 17.51
CA GLY A 83 -5.44 -12.30 18.58
C GLY A 83 -6.68 -13.17 18.83
N ARG A 84 -7.20 -13.85 17.81
CA ARG A 84 -8.30 -14.83 17.92
C ARG A 84 -7.88 -16.18 18.49
N SER A 85 -6.61 -16.56 18.31
CA SER A 85 -6.05 -17.84 18.78
C SER A 85 -5.61 -17.82 20.25
N LEU A 86 -5.56 -16.63 20.87
CA LEU A 86 -5.23 -16.37 22.28
C LEU A 86 -6.48 -16.14 23.13
#